data_AF-A0A0E3LQ26-F1
#
_entry.id   AF-A0A0E3LQ26-F1
#
_cell.length_a   1.000
_cell.length_b   1.000
_cell.length_c   1.000
_cell.angle_alpha   90.00
_cell.angle_beta   90.00
_cell.angle_gamma   90.00
#
_symmetry.space_group_name_H-M   'P 1'
#
loop_
_entity.id
_entity.type
_entity.pdbx_description
1 polymer ?
#
loop_
_entity_poly.entity_id
_entity_poly.type
_entity_poly.pdbx_seq_one_letter_code
_entity_poly.pdbx_strand_id
1 'polypeptide(L)' 'MRLVQVLIPVGKRQPVLAVLDEEGIDYAVWDETGRKDFEALVQFPVPPVGVEPVLTRLSKAGIRENTYDRPDT' A
#
# COMPACT_ATOMS: atom_id res chain seq x y z
N MET A 1 13.15 -1.40 -9.12
CA MET A 1 11.86 -0.74 -8.78
C MET A 1 10.94 -1.83 -8.27
N ARG A 2 10.39 -1.69 -7.05
CA ARG A 2 9.56 -2.73 -6.42
C ARG A 2 8.11 -2.29 -6.48
N LEU A 3 7.23 -3.16 -6.96
CA LEU A 3 5.80 -2.90 -6.93
C LEU A 3 5.26 -3.36 -5.58
N VAL A 4 4.70 -2.43 -4.81
CA VAL A 4 4.09 -2.73 -3.52
C VAL A 4 2.58 -2.73 -3.69
N GLN A 5 1.94 -3.78 -3.17
CA GLN A 5 0.49 -3.93 -3.15
C GLN A 5 0.03 -4.03 -1.70
N VAL A 6 -0.93 -3.19 -1.35
CA VAL A 6 -1.40 -3.01 0.02
C VAL A 6 -2.91 -3.09 0.03
N LEU A 7 -3.42 -3.95 0.90
CA LEU A 7 -4.84 -4.06 1.17
C LEU A 7 -5.22 -3.09 2.28
N ILE A 8 -6.19 -2.23 2.00
CA ILE A 8 -6.71 -1.22 2.92
C ILE A 8 -7.94 -1.77 3.62
N PRO A 9 -7.90 -1.94 4.96
CA PRO A 9 -9.06 -2.35 5.71
C PRO A 9 -10.11 -1.25 5.73
N VAL A 10 -11.37 -1.65 5.88
CA VAL A 10 -12.51 -0.73 5.93
C VAL A 10 -12.31 0.33 7.03
N GLY A 11 -12.47 1.61 6.69
CA GLY A 11 -12.24 2.77 7.55
C GLY A 11 -10.81 3.30 7.55
N LYS A 12 -9.88 2.72 6.80
CA LYS A 12 -8.46 3.14 6.75
C LYS A 12 -8.01 3.70 5.41
N ARG A 13 -8.90 3.85 4.42
CA ARG A 13 -8.54 4.38 3.10
C ARG A 13 -7.98 5.80 3.11
N GLN A 14 -8.70 6.74 3.72
CA GLN A 14 -8.28 8.13 3.76
C GLN A 14 -6.88 8.36 4.36
N PRO A 15 -6.53 7.81 5.54
CA PRO A 15 -5.20 8.03 6.11
C PRO A 15 -4.08 7.39 5.28
N VAL A 16 -4.34 6.27 4.60
CA VAL A 16 -3.33 5.63 3.74
C VAL A 16 -3.07 6.45 2.48
N LEU A 17 -4.14 6.91 1.82
CA LEU A 17 -4.01 7.76 0.63
C LEU A 17 -3.32 9.09 0.95
N ALA A 18 -3.62 9.69 2.11
CA ALA A 18 -2.98 10.92 2.55
C ALA A 18 -1.45 10.76 2.72
N VAL A 19 -0.99 9.63 3.27
CA VAL A 19 0.45 9.36 3.42
C VAL A 19 1.13 9.22 2.06
N LEU A 20 0.49 8.55 1.10
CA LEU A 20 1.05 8.37 -0.23
C LEU A 20 1.12 9.69 -1.01
N ASP A 21 0.11 10.55 -0.83
CA ASP A 21 0.04 11.90 -1.40
C ASP A 21 1.13 12.82 -0.82
N GLU A 22 1.33 12.80 0.50
CA GLU A 22 2.38 13.59 1.17
C GLU A 22 3.79 13.19 0.74
N GLU A 23 4.02 11.90 0.46
CA GLU A 23 5.31 11.42 -0.05
C GLU A 23 5.48 11.66 -1.56
N GLY A 24 4.44 12.15 -2.25
CA GLY A 24 4.47 12.41 -3.70
C GLY A 24 4.61 11.13 -4.53
N ILE A 25 4.07 10.02 -4.04
CA ILE A 25 4.15 8.72 -4.70
C ILE A 25 2.91 8.54 -5.59
N ASP A 26 3.12 8.21 -6.86
CA ASP A 26 2.04 7.80 -7.74
C ASP A 26 1.47 6.45 -7.31
N TYR A 27 0.16 6.36 -7.10
CA TYR A 27 -0.51 5.14 -6.67
C TYR A 27 -1.79 4.88 -7.47
N ALA A 28 -2.08 3.60 -7.70
CA ALA A 28 -3.32 3.12 -8.26
C ALA A 28 -4.19 2.53 -7.13
N VAL A 29 -5.41 3.06 -6.96
CA VAL A 29 -6.39 2.52 -6.01
C VAL A 29 -7.46 1.72 -6.77
N TRP A 30 -7.78 0.55 -6.24
CA TRP A 30 -8.83 -0.33 -6.72
C TRP A 30 -9.81 -0.57 -5.58
N ASP A 31 -11.10 -0.43 -5.85
CA ASP A 31 -12.14 -0.71 -4.85
C ASP A 31 -12.25 -2.24 -4.67
N GLU A 32 -11.97 -2.72 -3.47
CA GLU A 32 -11.96 -4.15 -3.18
C GLU A 32 -13.31 -4.56 -2.60
N THR A 33 -14.18 -5.10 -3.44
CA THR A 33 -15.55 -5.50 -3.05
C THR A 33 -15.66 -6.97 -2.63
N GLY A 34 -14.57 -7.73 -2.75
CA GLY A 34 -14.55 -9.18 -2.54
C GLY A 34 -14.29 -9.64 -1.11
N ARG A 35 -13.61 -8.84 -0.28
CA ARG A 35 -13.25 -9.20 1.10
C ARG A 35 -13.92 -8.24 2.06
N LYS A 36 -14.82 -8.72 2.93
CA LYS A 36 -15.54 -7.85 3.88
C LYS A 36 -14.63 -7.04 4.81
N ASP A 37 -13.41 -7.51 5.06
CA ASP A 37 -12.44 -6.83 5.91
C ASP A 37 -11.67 -5.70 5.20
N PHE A 38 -11.75 -5.61 3.87
CA PHE A 38 -11.01 -4.63 3.05
C PHE A 38 -11.94 -3.83 2.15
N GLU A 39 -11.69 -2.52 2.02
CA GLU A 39 -12.46 -1.64 1.14
C GLU A 39 -11.71 -1.32 -0.16
N ALA A 40 -10.38 -1.39 -0.14
CA ALA A 40 -9.56 -0.98 -1.28
C ALA A 40 -8.23 -1.72 -1.33
N LEU A 41 -7.69 -1.86 -2.53
CA LEU A 41 -6.34 -2.27 -2.82
C LEU A 41 -5.59 -1.07 -3.39
N VAL A 42 -4.44 -0.72 -2.81
CA VAL A 42 -3.56 0.30 -3.35
C VAL A 42 -2.26 -0.33 -3.83
N GLN A 43 -1.89 0.01 -5.06
CA GLN A 43 -0.68 -0.44 -5.71
C GLN A 43 0.16 0.76 -6.11
N PHE A 44 1.45 0.76 -5.75
CA PHE A 44 2.34 1.85 -6.09
C PHE A 44 3.78 1.34 -6.31
N PRO A 45 4.51 1.90 -7.29
CA PRO A 45 5.92 1.60 -7.49
C PRO A 45 6.77 2.38 -6.48
N VAL A 46 7.58 1.67 -5.68
CA VAL A 46 8.59 2.31 -4.82
C VAL A 46 10.00 2.04 -5.31
N PRO A 47 10.89 3.06 -5.27
CA PRO A 47 12.31 2.82 -5.40
C PRO A 47 12.81 2.07 -4.16
N PRO A 48 13.85 1.21 -4.30
CA PRO A 48 14.38 0.41 -3.18
C PRO A 48 14.89 1.26 -2.02
N VAL A 49 15.24 2.53 -2.24
CA VAL A 49 15.64 3.49 -1.19
C VAL A 49 14.45 4.05 -0.39
N GLY A 50 13.24 4.06 -0.97
CA GLY A 50 12.03 4.60 -0.33
C GLY A 50 11.13 3.55 0.31
N VAL A 51 11.52 2.27 0.26
CA VAL A 51 10.66 1.17 0.72
C VAL A 51 10.54 1.17 2.25
N GLU A 52 11.64 1.18 3.00
CA GLU A 52 11.63 1.14 4.47
C GLU A 52 10.78 2.23 5.16
N PRO A 53 10.87 3.53 4.78
CA PRO A 53 10.05 4.56 5.41
C PRO A 53 8.56 4.38 5.10
N VAL A 54 8.21 3.97 3.87
CA VAL A 54 6.81 3.75 3.47
C VAL A 54 6.23 2.53 4.19
N LEU A 55 6.98 1.42 4.28
CA LEU A 55 6.56 0.23 5.02
C LEU A 55 6.35 0.51 6.51
N THR A 56 7.22 1.32 7.11
CA THR A 56 7.08 1.78 8.50
C THR A 56 5.78 2.56 8.70
N ARG A 57 5.44 3.48 7.80
CA ARG A 57 4.19 4.26 7.89
C ARG A 57 2.94 3.41 7.67
N LEU A 58 2.98 2.46 6.74
CA LEU A 58 1.88 1.54 6.45
C LEU A 58 1.62 0.57 7.62
N SER A 59 2.70 0.03 8.21
CA SER A 59 2.62 -0.79 9.42
C SER A 59 1.98 0.00 10.57
N LYS A 60 2.36 1.28 10.74
CA LYS A 60 1.78 2.19 11.74
C LYS A 60 0.31 2.54 11.44
N ALA A 61 -0.10 2.50 10.18
CA ALA A 61 -1.49 2.71 9.76
C ALA A 61 -2.39 1.47 9.98
N GLY A 62 -1.81 0.32 10.35
CA GLY A 62 -2.53 -0.93 10.60
C GLY A 62 -2.65 -1.83 9.36
N ILE A 63 -1.88 -1.56 8.31
CA ILE A 63 -1.79 -2.41 7.13
C ILE A 63 -0.83 -3.57 7.45
N ARG A 64 -1.33 -4.80 7.48
CA ARG A 64 -0.46 -5.98 7.46
C ARG A 64 -0.04 -6.28 6.03
N GLU A 65 1.21 -5.95 5.75
CA GLU A 65 1.88 -6.15 4.48
C GLU A 65 1.85 -7.64 4.05
N ASN A 66 1.19 -7.92 2.93
CA ASN A 66 1.49 -9.10 2.12
C ASN A 66 2.41 -8.61 0.99
N THR A 67 3.70 -8.44 1.28
CA THR A 67 4.67 -8.12 0.23
C THR A 67 4.83 -9.36 -0.64
N TYR A 68 4.19 -9.33 -1.79
CA TYR A 68 4.45 -10.29 -2.86
C TYR A 68 5.74 -9.85 -3.55
N ASP A 69 6.88 -10.28 -3.03
CA ASP A 69 8.11 -10.28 -3.81
C ASP A 69 7.89 -11.29 -4.94
N ARG A 70 7.76 -10.82 -6.18
CA ARG A 70 7.94 -11.71 -7.32
C ARG A 70 9.46 -11.75 -7.55
N PRO A 71 10.18 -12.78 -7.07
CA PRO A 71 11.54 -12.97 -7.55
C PRO A 71 11.45 -13.23 -9.04
N ASP A 72 12.19 -12.42 -9.79
CA ASP A 72 12.47 -12.67 -11.19
C ASP A 72 13.23 -14.00 -11.26
N THR A 73 12.59 -15.07 -11.74
CA THR A 73 13.24 -16.31 -12.20
C THR A 73 12.40 -16.93 -13.30
#